data_AF-A0AAD8P985-F1
#
_entry.id   AF-A0AAD8P985-F1
#
_cell.length_a   1.000
_cell.length_b   1.000
_cell.length_c   1.000
_cell.angle_alpha   90.00
_cell.angle_beta   90.00
_cell.angle_gamma   90.00
#
_symmetry.space_group_name_H-M   'P 1'
#
loop_
_entity.id
_entity.type
_entity.pdbx_description
1 polymer ?
#
loop_
_entity_poly.entity_id
_entity_poly.type
_entity_poly.pdbx_seq_one_letter_code
_entity_poly.pdbx_strand_id
1 'polypeptide(L)'
;MWKTRILLTHRTKCLFNVTFASQGRPEGLLAENLKELKIRELVFAADTLARTHVNDLNLWSHLCDRIKPELKNVNVNDALKVVHALAKVQFKKISFLNAVDRIILQKQQFVDPRQITQYFIDINRLDHLEPNTFQTVIGSRLDLIPEFSAFDLCFLLHIASKIQLVDRNIIQQISMNLLNDPAKYEHLCKDTKLVAMVIRSLALLQQNNHLFKKLVYQRLPGCIYTFGPQEMCNVLFSLVVGLQDECYTPAVVDIIKVLLDRISAHVTELVEIEVNQLCISLFYLKYVLVPFDAKYQQLLDDITRLNLQFTPSTSKMQYKLGKLLDHLRVKYTPETRIGPYMMDYVLPQLKIAIEVNGYTHFYHQSRDFNAITRLKYKIVEFLGWKVLSVNYFDWKNRCKQNKLEYLSDSINALMAS
;
A
#
# COMPACT_ATOMS: atom_id res chain seq x y z
N MET A 1 -18.44 7.35 25.30
CA MET A 1 -19.13 7.41 24.00
C MET A 1 -18.24 7.03 22.81
N TRP A 2 -16.93 7.29 22.84
CA TRP A 2 -15.98 7.00 21.75
C TRP A 2 -15.68 5.49 21.54
N LYS A 3 -15.51 4.71 22.63
CA LYS A 3 -15.26 3.25 22.60
C LYS A 3 -16.33 2.46 21.85
N THR A 4 -17.59 2.88 21.92
CA THR A 4 -18.72 2.12 21.40
C THR A 4 -18.82 2.19 19.86
N ARG A 5 -18.36 3.29 19.24
CA ARG A 5 -18.49 3.47 17.78
C ARG A 5 -17.41 2.75 16.96
N ILE A 6 -16.17 2.70 17.44
CA ILE A 6 -15.08 1.94 16.77
C ILE A 6 -15.38 0.43 16.75
N LEU A 7 -15.93 -0.10 17.86
CA LEU A 7 -16.40 -1.48 17.94
C LEU A 7 -17.65 -1.74 17.06
N LEU A 8 -18.52 -0.75 16.88
CA LEU A 8 -19.70 -0.86 16.02
C LEU A 8 -19.33 -0.86 14.53
N THR A 9 -18.33 -0.08 14.10
CA THR A 9 -17.83 -0.12 12.72
C THR A 9 -17.24 -1.48 12.32
N HIS A 10 -16.76 -2.26 13.30
CA HIS A 10 -16.31 -3.63 13.09
C HIS A 10 -17.47 -4.64 12.94
N ARG A 11 -18.65 -4.35 13.50
CA ARG A 11 -19.85 -5.21 13.39
C ARG A 11 -20.73 -4.91 12.17
N THR A 12 -20.70 -3.70 11.63
CA THR A 12 -21.52 -3.34 10.46
C THR A 12 -20.89 -3.62 9.09
N LYS A 13 -19.67 -4.18 9.02
CA LYS A 13 -19.08 -4.68 7.76
C LYS A 13 -19.14 -6.21 7.57
N CYS A 14 -19.75 -6.95 8.50
CA CYS A 14 -19.93 -8.41 8.40
C CYS A 14 -21.38 -8.88 8.28
N LEU A 15 -22.36 -8.00 8.07
CA LEU A 15 -23.77 -8.38 8.00
C LEU A 15 -24.48 -7.69 6.83
N PHE A 16 -24.11 -8.09 5.62
CA PHE A 16 -25.02 -8.12 4.46
C PHE A 16 -24.61 -9.29 3.55
N ASN A 17 -24.59 -10.50 4.11
CA ASN A 17 -24.88 -11.70 3.32
C ASN A 17 -26.41 -11.86 3.34
N VAL A 18 -27.08 -11.25 2.36
CA VAL A 18 -28.42 -11.69 2.03
C VAL A 18 -28.24 -13.00 1.27
N THR A 19 -28.31 -14.11 2.01
CA THR A 19 -28.57 -15.42 1.43
C THR A 19 -29.93 -15.37 0.78
N PHE A 20 -29.97 -15.10 -0.53
CA PHE A 20 -31.11 -15.51 -1.31
C PHE A 20 -31.15 -17.03 -1.27
N ALA A 21 -32.17 -17.55 -0.61
CA ALA A 21 -32.52 -18.96 -0.63
C ALA A 21 -32.49 -19.45 -2.10
N SER A 22 -31.66 -20.46 -2.32
CA SER A 22 -31.59 -21.23 -3.55
C SER A 22 -32.95 -21.87 -3.83
N GLN A 23 -33.82 -21.17 -4.56
CA GLN A 23 -34.84 -21.83 -5.35
C GLN A 23 -34.21 -22.18 -6.69
N GLY A 24 -34.14 -23.49 -6.96
CA GLY A 24 -33.36 -24.11 -8.02
C GLY A 24 -33.48 -23.37 -9.36
N ARG A 25 -32.38 -22.72 -9.77
CA ARG A 25 -32.14 -22.39 -11.16
C ARG A 25 -31.21 -23.45 -11.72
N PRO A 26 -31.44 -23.93 -12.96
CA PRO A 26 -30.60 -24.96 -13.55
C PRO A 26 -29.22 -24.37 -13.85
N GLU A 27 -28.26 -24.63 -12.96
CA GLU A 27 -26.84 -24.22 -13.09
C GLU A 27 -26.22 -24.68 -14.42
N GLY A 28 -26.80 -25.71 -15.08
CA GLY A 28 -26.38 -26.19 -16.39
C GLY A 28 -26.79 -25.30 -17.58
N LEU A 29 -27.94 -24.62 -17.52
CA LEU A 29 -28.54 -23.99 -18.71
C LEU A 29 -27.81 -22.71 -19.14
N LEU A 30 -27.33 -21.90 -18.19
CA LEU A 30 -26.55 -20.70 -18.49
C LEU A 30 -25.12 -21.03 -18.93
N ALA A 31 -24.51 -22.08 -18.35
CA ALA A 31 -23.17 -22.52 -18.72
C ALA A 31 -23.12 -23.18 -20.11
N GLU A 32 -24.18 -23.89 -20.50
CA GLU A 32 -24.32 -24.45 -21.84
C GLU A 32 -24.49 -23.35 -22.91
N ASN A 33 -25.30 -22.32 -22.63
CA ASN A 33 -25.49 -21.19 -23.56
C ASN A 33 -24.20 -20.40 -23.83
N LEU A 34 -23.25 -20.35 -22.89
CA LEU A 34 -21.95 -19.69 -23.11
C LEU A 34 -21.09 -20.41 -24.16
N LYS A 35 -21.32 -21.70 -24.44
CA LYS A 35 -20.51 -22.45 -25.42
C LYS A 35 -20.73 -21.93 -26.85
N GLU A 36 -21.97 -21.55 -27.16
CA GLU A 36 -22.42 -21.12 -28.48
C GLU A 36 -22.02 -19.68 -28.82
N LEU A 37 -21.71 -18.86 -27.79
CA LEU A 37 -21.35 -17.47 -27.98
C LEU A 37 -19.95 -17.30 -28.60
N LYS A 38 -19.87 -16.38 -29.56
CA LYS A 38 -18.62 -15.87 -30.13
C LYS A 38 -17.90 -15.01 -29.11
N ILE A 39 -16.60 -14.83 -29.31
CA ILE A 39 -15.75 -14.11 -28.36
C ILE A 39 -16.18 -12.66 -28.09
N ARG A 40 -16.68 -11.96 -29.12
CA ARG A 40 -17.23 -10.60 -28.96
C ARG A 40 -18.49 -10.58 -28.09
N GLU A 41 -19.34 -11.61 -28.24
CA GLU A 41 -20.57 -11.76 -27.46
C GLU A 41 -20.24 -12.13 -26.01
N LEU A 42 -19.21 -12.94 -25.78
CA LEU A 42 -18.70 -13.26 -24.43
C LEU A 42 -18.14 -12.02 -23.72
N VAL A 43 -17.39 -11.17 -24.44
CA VAL A 43 -16.88 -9.90 -23.90
C VAL A 43 -18.02 -8.94 -23.56
N PHE A 44 -19.03 -8.86 -24.43
CA PHE A 44 -20.24 -8.07 -24.18
C PHE A 44 -21.05 -8.62 -23.00
N ALA A 45 -21.16 -9.94 -22.88
CA ALA A 45 -21.81 -10.59 -21.74
C ALA A 45 -21.07 -10.26 -20.43
N ALA A 46 -19.73 -10.33 -20.40
CA ALA A 46 -18.94 -9.92 -19.24
C ALA A 46 -19.27 -8.49 -18.80
N ASP A 47 -19.24 -7.55 -19.75
CA ASP A 47 -19.53 -6.15 -19.47
C ASP A 47 -20.97 -5.94 -18.97
N THR A 48 -21.95 -6.61 -19.59
CA THR A 48 -23.36 -6.55 -19.18
C THR A 48 -23.55 -7.09 -17.77
N LEU A 49 -23.03 -8.28 -17.48
CA LEU A 49 -23.11 -8.93 -16.16
C LEU A 49 -22.51 -8.05 -15.06
N ALA A 50 -21.37 -7.42 -15.34
CA ALA A 50 -20.73 -6.49 -14.41
C ALA A 50 -21.55 -5.22 -14.16
N ARG A 51 -22.16 -4.63 -15.20
CA ARG A 51 -23.05 -3.46 -15.05
C ARG A 51 -24.31 -3.79 -14.26
N THR A 52 -24.82 -5.01 -14.40
CA THR A 52 -25.98 -5.50 -13.63
C THR A 52 -25.61 -6.07 -12.25
N HIS A 53 -24.36 -5.93 -11.83
CA HIS A 53 -23.86 -6.37 -10.52
C HIS A 53 -24.11 -7.87 -10.22
N VAL A 54 -24.02 -8.72 -11.24
CA VAL A 54 -24.13 -10.17 -11.05
C VAL A 54 -22.87 -10.70 -10.37
N ASN A 55 -23.00 -11.33 -9.20
CA ASN A 55 -21.89 -11.82 -8.37
C ASN A 55 -21.77 -13.36 -8.33
N ASP A 56 -22.35 -14.06 -9.32
CA ASP A 56 -22.26 -15.51 -9.41
C ASP A 56 -20.84 -15.97 -9.80
N LEU A 57 -20.11 -16.51 -8.81
CA LEU A 57 -18.72 -16.94 -8.96
C LEU A 57 -18.54 -18.06 -9.99
N ASN A 58 -19.51 -18.96 -10.12
CA ASN A 58 -19.44 -20.08 -11.07
C ASN A 58 -19.60 -19.55 -12.50
N LEU A 59 -20.57 -18.66 -12.71
CA LEU A 59 -20.78 -18.01 -14.00
C LEU A 59 -19.52 -17.25 -14.46
N TRP A 60 -18.94 -16.44 -13.57
CA TRP A 60 -17.70 -15.71 -13.88
C TRP A 60 -16.52 -16.64 -14.15
N SER A 61 -16.41 -17.75 -13.41
CA SER A 61 -15.39 -18.76 -13.65
C SER A 61 -15.55 -19.39 -15.04
N HIS A 62 -16.75 -19.83 -15.40
CA HIS A 62 -17.04 -20.42 -16.71
C HIS A 62 -16.81 -19.44 -17.86
N LEU A 63 -17.21 -18.18 -17.68
CA LEU A 63 -16.96 -17.12 -18.65
C LEU A 63 -15.45 -16.93 -18.88
N CYS A 64 -14.66 -16.84 -17.81
CA CYS A 64 -13.21 -16.74 -17.91
C CYS A 64 -12.60 -17.97 -18.61
N ASP A 65 -13.02 -19.17 -18.23
CA ASP A 65 -12.49 -20.42 -18.78
C ASP A 65 -12.86 -20.58 -20.27
N ARG A 66 -13.99 -20.03 -20.71
CA ARG A 66 -14.41 -20.00 -22.13
C ARG A 66 -13.66 -18.97 -22.97
N ILE A 67 -13.37 -17.79 -22.41
CA ILE A 67 -12.66 -16.70 -23.10
C ILE A 67 -11.16 -16.99 -23.19
N LYS A 68 -10.57 -17.58 -22.14
CA LYS A 68 -9.12 -17.76 -21.99
C LYS A 68 -8.40 -18.41 -23.20
N PRO A 69 -8.91 -19.50 -23.82
CA PRO A 69 -8.24 -20.13 -24.96
C PRO A 69 -8.15 -19.20 -26.19
N GLU A 70 -9.13 -18.32 -26.36
CA GLU A 70 -9.24 -17.41 -27.50
C GLU A 70 -8.38 -16.16 -27.35
N LEU A 71 -7.95 -15.82 -26.12
CA LEU A 71 -7.28 -14.55 -25.79
C LEU A 71 -6.07 -14.23 -26.69
N LYS A 72 -5.34 -15.24 -27.18
CA LYS A 72 -4.21 -15.03 -28.11
C LYS A 72 -4.61 -14.31 -29.40
N ASN A 73 -5.80 -14.65 -29.90
CA ASN A 73 -6.36 -14.17 -31.17
C ASN A 73 -7.27 -12.96 -31.00
N VAL A 74 -7.62 -12.61 -29.76
CA VAL A 74 -8.52 -11.51 -29.43
C VAL A 74 -7.77 -10.17 -29.44
N ASN A 75 -8.52 -9.11 -29.74
CA ASN A 75 -8.05 -7.74 -29.59
C ASN A 75 -7.73 -7.48 -28.11
N VAL A 76 -6.55 -6.93 -27.82
CA VAL A 76 -6.11 -6.63 -26.44
C VAL A 76 -7.14 -5.79 -25.68
N ASN A 77 -7.86 -4.88 -26.35
CA ASN A 77 -8.88 -4.03 -25.75
C ASN A 77 -10.09 -4.83 -25.26
N ASP A 78 -10.45 -5.92 -25.94
CA ASP A 78 -11.55 -6.79 -25.50
C ASP A 78 -11.13 -7.61 -24.28
N ALA A 79 -9.88 -8.07 -24.21
CA ALA A 79 -9.34 -8.70 -23.00
C ALA A 79 -9.36 -7.74 -21.81
N LEU A 80 -8.96 -6.48 -22.02
CA LEU A 80 -8.98 -5.44 -21.00
C LEU A 80 -10.40 -5.11 -20.50
N LYS A 81 -11.41 -5.10 -21.39
CA LYS A 81 -12.82 -4.94 -20.97
C LYS A 81 -13.27 -6.07 -20.04
N VAL A 82 -12.83 -7.30 -20.28
CA VAL A 82 -13.16 -8.43 -19.39
C VAL A 82 -12.48 -8.22 -18.03
N VAL A 83 -11.19 -7.85 -17.99
CA VAL A 83 -10.51 -7.53 -16.71
C VAL A 83 -11.23 -6.42 -15.95
N HIS A 84 -11.67 -5.37 -16.64
CA HIS A 84 -12.45 -4.29 -16.05
C HIS A 84 -13.80 -4.77 -15.47
N ALA A 85 -14.48 -5.67 -16.19
CA ALA A 85 -15.71 -6.30 -15.71
C ALA A 85 -15.47 -7.13 -14.44
N LEU A 86 -14.40 -7.93 -14.42
CA LEU A 86 -14.00 -8.71 -13.24
C LEU A 86 -13.68 -7.80 -12.04
N ALA A 87 -12.97 -6.69 -12.26
CA ALA A 87 -12.64 -5.73 -11.22
C ALA A 87 -13.88 -5.05 -10.62
N LYS A 88 -14.91 -4.74 -11.43
CA LYS A 88 -16.19 -4.18 -10.95
C LYS A 88 -16.88 -5.08 -9.93
N VAL A 89 -16.90 -6.39 -10.19
CA VAL A 89 -17.51 -7.40 -9.31
C VAL A 89 -16.53 -8.02 -8.32
N GLN A 90 -15.28 -7.56 -8.30
CA GLN A 90 -14.20 -8.08 -7.44
C GLN A 90 -13.95 -9.59 -7.57
N PHE A 91 -14.12 -10.14 -8.78
CA PHE A 91 -13.89 -11.55 -9.06
C PHE A 91 -12.47 -11.81 -9.56
N LYS A 92 -11.70 -12.64 -8.85
CA LYS A 92 -10.30 -12.95 -9.17
C LYS A 92 -10.13 -14.36 -9.74
N LYS A 93 -9.82 -14.48 -11.03
CA LYS A 93 -9.40 -15.74 -11.68
C LYS A 93 -7.93 -15.64 -12.10
N ILE A 94 -7.03 -16.08 -11.23
CA ILE A 94 -5.57 -15.99 -11.42
C ILE A 94 -5.12 -16.53 -12.78
N SER A 95 -5.65 -17.68 -13.20
CA SER A 95 -5.22 -18.32 -14.45
C SER A 95 -5.63 -17.54 -15.71
N PHE A 96 -6.71 -16.75 -15.63
CA PHE A 96 -7.15 -15.84 -16.68
C PHE A 96 -6.31 -14.56 -16.67
N LEU A 97 -6.14 -13.94 -15.49
CA LEU A 97 -5.36 -12.71 -15.35
C LEU A 97 -3.90 -12.89 -15.79
N ASN A 98 -3.26 -14.01 -15.42
CA ASN A 98 -1.92 -14.38 -15.92
C ASN A 98 -1.85 -14.48 -17.46
N ALA A 99 -2.95 -14.85 -18.12
CA ALA A 99 -2.99 -14.91 -19.58
C ALA A 99 -3.13 -13.50 -20.19
N VAL A 100 -3.90 -12.61 -19.55
CA VAL A 100 -4.02 -11.21 -19.96
C VAL A 100 -2.71 -10.45 -19.73
N ASP A 101 -2.02 -10.66 -18.60
CA ASP A 101 -0.70 -10.08 -18.33
C ASP A 101 0.30 -10.37 -19.46
N ARG A 102 0.37 -11.62 -19.91
CA ARG A 102 1.24 -12.01 -21.04
C ARG A 102 0.87 -11.27 -22.33
N ILE A 103 -0.42 -11.05 -22.57
CA ILE A 103 -0.88 -10.31 -23.75
C ILE A 103 -0.52 -8.84 -23.64
N ILE A 104 -0.69 -8.23 -22.47
CA ILE A 104 -0.31 -6.84 -22.25
C ILE A 104 1.19 -6.66 -22.44
N LEU A 105 2.02 -7.54 -21.88
CA LEU A 105 3.47 -7.50 -22.10
C LEU A 105 3.86 -7.58 -23.59
N GLN A 106 3.12 -8.33 -24.40
CA GLN A 106 3.41 -8.53 -25.83
C GLN A 106 2.81 -7.44 -26.74
N LYS A 107 1.61 -6.95 -26.41
CA LYS A 107 0.79 -6.11 -27.30
C LYS A 107 0.56 -4.71 -26.75
N GLN A 108 1.23 -4.32 -25.67
CA GLN A 108 1.05 -3.02 -25.02
C GLN A 108 1.14 -1.84 -26.00
N GLN A 109 2.01 -1.86 -27.00
CA GLN A 109 2.17 -0.78 -27.98
C GLN A 109 0.88 -0.42 -28.75
N PHE A 110 -0.11 -1.33 -28.78
CA PHE A 110 -1.41 -1.12 -29.44
C PHE A 110 -2.52 -0.64 -28.48
N VAL A 111 -2.20 -0.45 -27.21
CA VAL A 111 -3.13 -0.02 -26.17
C VAL A 111 -2.92 1.45 -25.89
N ASP A 112 -3.98 2.26 -25.84
CA ASP A 112 -3.85 3.68 -25.53
C ASP A 112 -3.46 3.93 -24.04
N PRO A 113 -2.87 5.09 -23.71
CA PRO A 113 -2.46 5.43 -22.35
C PRO A 113 -3.56 5.29 -21.28
N ARG A 114 -4.81 5.63 -21.63
CA ARG A 114 -5.93 5.58 -20.68
C ARG A 114 -6.30 4.14 -20.36
N GLN A 115 -6.32 3.26 -21.36
CA GLN A 115 -6.57 1.83 -21.17
C GLN A 115 -5.46 1.14 -20.39
N ILE A 116 -4.19 1.51 -20.59
CA ILE A 116 -3.07 1.01 -19.76
C ILE A 116 -3.26 1.41 -18.30
N THR A 117 -3.63 2.66 -18.04
CA THR A 117 -3.85 3.12 -16.66
C THR A 117 -5.04 2.41 -16.03
N GLN A 118 -6.14 2.27 -16.78
CA GLN A 118 -7.32 1.52 -16.32
C GLN A 118 -6.99 0.05 -16.02
N TYR A 119 -6.16 -0.59 -16.86
CA TYR A 119 -5.66 -1.94 -16.60
C TYR A 119 -4.95 -2.04 -15.25
N PHE A 120 -4.01 -1.15 -14.96
CA PHE A 120 -3.29 -1.14 -13.69
C PHE A 120 -4.19 -0.89 -12.48
N ILE A 121 -5.19 -0.02 -12.63
CA ILE A 121 -6.21 0.19 -11.60
C ILE A 121 -7.01 -1.10 -11.33
N ASP A 122 -7.43 -1.78 -12.39
CA ASP A 122 -8.27 -2.97 -12.30
C ASP A 122 -7.51 -4.17 -11.72
N ILE A 123 -6.27 -4.44 -12.17
CA ILE A 123 -5.48 -5.54 -11.61
C ILE A 123 -5.01 -5.27 -10.17
N ASN A 124 -4.80 -4.00 -9.81
CA ASN A 124 -4.55 -3.61 -8.43
C ASN A 124 -5.79 -3.86 -7.56
N ARG A 125 -6.98 -3.54 -8.06
CA ARG A 125 -8.25 -3.82 -7.35
C ARG A 125 -8.51 -5.33 -7.16
N LEU A 126 -7.95 -6.16 -8.03
CA LEU A 126 -8.03 -7.63 -7.96
C LEU A 126 -6.86 -8.27 -7.19
N ASP A 127 -6.00 -7.48 -6.54
CA ASP A 127 -4.79 -7.94 -5.85
C ASP A 127 -3.90 -8.86 -6.72
N HIS A 128 -3.81 -8.56 -8.02
CA HIS A 128 -3.03 -9.34 -9.00
C HIS A 128 -1.96 -8.50 -9.71
N LEU A 129 -1.72 -7.30 -9.22
CA LEU A 129 -0.72 -6.43 -9.80
C LEU A 129 0.70 -6.98 -9.58
N GLU A 130 1.35 -7.39 -10.67
CA GLU A 130 2.73 -7.83 -10.66
C GLU A 130 3.68 -6.64 -10.93
N PRO A 131 4.67 -6.36 -10.04
CA PRO A 131 5.52 -5.19 -10.20
C PRO A 131 6.37 -5.21 -11.47
N ASN A 132 6.81 -6.40 -11.91
CA ASN A 132 7.59 -6.56 -13.15
C ASN A 132 6.75 -6.20 -14.39
N THR A 133 5.45 -6.50 -14.38
CA THR A 133 4.54 -6.12 -15.46
C THR A 133 4.42 -4.60 -15.54
N PHE A 134 4.20 -3.95 -14.41
CA PHE A 134 4.15 -2.49 -14.34
C PHE A 134 5.44 -1.85 -14.87
N GLN A 135 6.60 -2.29 -14.36
CA GLN A 135 7.88 -1.74 -14.76
C GLN A 135 8.15 -1.92 -16.25
N THR A 136 7.91 -3.12 -16.79
CA THR A 136 8.15 -3.41 -18.21
C THR A 136 7.23 -2.57 -19.09
N VAL A 137 5.94 -2.51 -18.75
CA VAL A 137 4.95 -1.83 -19.58
C VAL A 137 5.19 -0.32 -19.59
N ILE A 138 5.29 0.30 -18.42
CA ILE A 138 5.49 1.76 -18.32
C ILE A 138 6.90 2.14 -18.79
N GLY A 139 7.92 1.36 -18.45
CA GLY A 139 9.30 1.60 -18.86
C GLY A 139 9.51 1.59 -20.37
N SER A 140 8.78 0.75 -21.11
CA SER A 140 8.83 0.73 -22.58
C SER A 140 8.02 1.85 -23.26
N ARG A 141 7.28 2.65 -22.48
CA ARG A 141 6.36 3.69 -22.97
C ARG A 141 6.71 5.07 -22.44
N LEU A 142 7.96 5.26 -22.01
CA LEU A 142 8.42 6.55 -21.48
C LEU A 142 8.26 7.69 -22.48
N ASP A 143 8.46 7.42 -23.78
CA ASP A 143 8.28 8.41 -24.85
C ASP A 143 6.81 8.85 -25.00
N LEU A 144 5.85 8.02 -24.57
CA LEU A 144 4.42 8.31 -24.63
C LEU A 144 3.89 8.96 -23.36
N ILE A 145 4.72 9.17 -22.33
CA ILE A 145 4.32 9.85 -21.07
C ILE A 145 3.60 11.19 -21.30
N PRO A 146 3.98 12.03 -22.28
CA PRO A 146 3.23 13.26 -22.59
C PRO A 146 1.77 13.02 -23.01
N GLU A 147 1.42 11.86 -23.54
CA GLU A 147 0.05 11.53 -23.97
C GLU A 147 -0.86 11.09 -22.81
N PHE A 148 -0.29 10.72 -21.65
CA PHE A 148 -1.07 10.38 -20.46
C PHE A 148 -1.71 11.63 -19.88
N SER A 149 -2.97 11.51 -19.43
CA SER A 149 -3.62 12.61 -18.72
C SER A 149 -3.01 12.81 -17.32
N ALA A 150 -3.27 13.97 -16.70
CA ALA A 150 -2.83 14.22 -15.33
C ALA A 150 -3.35 13.16 -14.35
N PHE A 151 -4.62 12.76 -14.49
CA PHE A 151 -5.20 11.68 -13.69
C PHE A 151 -4.39 10.38 -13.85
N ASP A 152 -4.08 10.01 -15.09
CA ASP A 152 -3.37 8.77 -15.37
C ASP A 152 -1.98 8.78 -14.74
N LEU A 153 -1.23 9.88 -14.90
CA LEU A 153 0.10 10.05 -14.30
C LEU A 153 0.07 10.00 -12.76
N CYS A 154 -0.93 10.63 -12.13
CA CYS A 154 -1.11 10.55 -10.67
C CYS A 154 -1.35 9.10 -10.22
N PHE A 155 -2.18 8.36 -10.96
CA PHE A 155 -2.46 6.96 -10.67
C PHE A 155 -1.25 6.06 -10.93
N LEU A 156 -0.45 6.29 -11.96
CA LEU A 156 0.78 5.52 -12.20
C LEU A 156 1.79 5.71 -11.05
N LEU A 157 1.95 6.91 -10.51
CA LEU A 157 2.74 7.14 -9.29
C LEU A 157 2.13 6.41 -8.08
N HIS A 158 0.81 6.43 -7.96
CA HIS A 158 0.11 5.67 -6.92
C HIS A 158 0.39 4.18 -6.99
N ILE A 159 0.29 3.61 -8.18
CA ILE A 159 0.56 2.21 -8.44
C ILE A 159 2.01 1.87 -8.13
N ALA A 160 2.99 2.64 -8.62
CA ALA A 160 4.41 2.45 -8.31
C ALA A 160 4.68 2.41 -6.80
N SER A 161 4.04 3.31 -6.04
CA SER A 161 4.13 3.34 -4.59
C SER A 161 3.51 2.11 -3.93
N LYS A 162 2.35 1.64 -4.41
CA LYS A 162 1.65 0.46 -3.88
C LYS A 162 2.47 -0.82 -4.02
N ILE A 163 3.12 -0.99 -5.17
CA ILE A 163 4.02 -2.13 -5.44
C ILE A 163 5.42 -1.92 -4.89
N GLN A 164 5.69 -0.79 -4.22
CA GLN A 164 6.99 -0.44 -3.66
C GLN A 164 8.11 -0.45 -4.70
N LEU A 165 7.83 -0.07 -5.95
CA LEU A 165 8.81 -0.01 -7.05
C LEU A 165 9.46 1.37 -7.11
N VAL A 166 10.76 1.43 -6.83
CA VAL A 166 11.56 2.67 -6.91
C VAL A 166 12.32 2.72 -8.24
N ASP A 167 11.59 2.81 -9.34
CA ASP A 167 12.18 3.05 -10.66
C ASP A 167 12.36 4.55 -10.88
N ARG A 168 13.60 5.04 -10.68
CA ARG A 168 13.91 6.48 -10.72
C ARG A 168 13.55 7.11 -12.07
N ASN A 169 13.75 6.39 -13.17
CA ASN A 169 13.47 6.93 -14.50
C ASN A 169 11.97 7.11 -14.70
N ILE A 170 11.17 6.06 -14.43
CA ILE A 170 9.70 6.14 -14.51
C ILE A 170 9.17 7.27 -13.62
N ILE A 171 9.58 7.30 -12.35
CA ILE A 171 9.07 8.29 -11.39
C ILE A 171 9.47 9.72 -11.79
N GLN A 172 10.71 9.92 -12.26
CA GLN A 172 11.19 11.23 -12.70
C GLN A 172 10.45 11.71 -13.94
N GLN A 173 10.27 10.87 -14.97
CA GLN A 173 9.55 11.23 -16.19
C GLN A 173 8.10 11.62 -15.89
N ILE A 174 7.39 10.82 -15.08
CA ILE A 174 6.02 11.14 -14.66
C ILE A 174 5.99 12.46 -13.86
N SER A 175 6.90 12.62 -12.90
CA SER A 175 6.94 13.82 -12.05
C SER A 175 7.24 15.09 -12.84
N MET A 176 8.18 15.03 -13.78
CA MET A 176 8.52 16.15 -14.66
C MET A 176 7.37 16.48 -15.61
N ASN A 177 6.67 15.48 -16.14
CA ASN A 177 5.53 15.72 -17.02
C ASN A 177 4.36 16.39 -16.28
N LEU A 178 4.04 15.95 -15.06
CA LEU A 178 3.06 16.61 -14.19
C LEU A 178 3.48 18.03 -13.80
N LEU A 179 4.78 18.30 -13.68
CA LEU A 179 5.30 19.58 -13.22
C LEU A 179 5.43 20.63 -14.33
N ASN A 180 5.87 20.21 -15.52
CA ASN A 180 6.24 21.09 -16.63
C ASN A 180 5.06 21.42 -17.55
N ASP A 181 4.01 20.60 -17.56
CA ASP A 181 2.76 20.87 -18.27
C ASP A 181 1.79 21.64 -17.35
N PRO A 182 1.51 22.94 -17.61
CA PRO A 182 0.66 23.74 -16.74
C PRO A 182 -0.77 23.19 -16.61
N ALA A 183 -1.33 22.64 -17.69
CA ALA A 183 -2.69 22.11 -17.67
C ALA A 183 -2.77 20.85 -16.80
N LYS A 184 -1.74 19.98 -16.86
CA LYS A 184 -1.67 18.81 -16.00
C LYS A 184 -1.43 19.17 -14.54
N TYR A 185 -0.53 20.11 -14.27
CA TYR A 185 -0.27 20.57 -12.92
C TYR A 185 -1.52 21.21 -12.30
N GLU A 186 -2.24 22.03 -13.06
CA GLU A 186 -3.50 22.65 -12.61
C GLU A 186 -4.57 21.59 -12.35
N HIS A 187 -4.72 20.59 -13.23
CA HIS A 187 -5.66 19.49 -13.01
C HIS A 187 -5.34 18.70 -11.73
N LEU A 188 -4.07 18.33 -11.50
CA LEU A 188 -3.62 17.74 -10.24
C LEU A 188 -4.01 18.63 -9.05
N CYS A 189 -3.74 19.93 -9.15
CA CYS A 189 -3.99 20.86 -8.04
C CYS A 189 -5.49 21.09 -7.77
N LYS A 190 -6.38 20.92 -8.75
CA LYS A 190 -7.84 21.09 -8.58
C LYS A 190 -8.46 20.03 -7.67
N ASP A 191 -7.92 18.82 -7.66
CA ASP A 191 -8.42 17.72 -6.84
C ASP A 191 -7.49 17.48 -5.63
N THR A 192 -8.01 17.79 -4.45
CA THR A 192 -7.32 17.62 -3.17
C THR A 192 -6.92 16.18 -2.89
N LYS A 193 -7.71 15.21 -3.39
CA LYS A 193 -7.41 13.78 -3.27
C LYS A 193 -6.23 13.39 -4.14
N LEU A 194 -6.13 13.94 -5.35
CA LEU A 194 -4.96 13.72 -6.21
C LEU A 194 -3.69 14.33 -5.59
N VAL A 195 -3.78 15.54 -5.04
CA VAL A 195 -2.65 16.16 -4.31
C VAL A 195 -2.18 15.27 -3.17
N ALA A 196 -3.10 14.83 -2.29
CA ALA A 196 -2.77 13.96 -1.17
C ALA A 196 -2.20 12.61 -1.64
N MET A 197 -2.75 12.04 -2.72
CA MET A 197 -2.28 10.80 -3.32
C MET A 197 -0.84 10.93 -3.84
N VAL A 198 -0.52 11.97 -4.61
CA VAL A 198 0.81 12.17 -5.18
C VAL A 198 1.85 12.45 -4.10
N ILE A 199 1.53 13.31 -3.11
CA ILE A 199 2.41 13.54 -1.95
C ILE A 199 2.71 12.22 -1.24
N ARG A 200 1.67 11.41 -1.00
CA ARG A 200 1.82 10.11 -0.36
C ARG A 200 2.68 9.14 -1.17
N SER A 201 2.44 9.06 -2.47
CA SER A 201 3.18 8.17 -3.34
C SER A 201 4.67 8.49 -3.38
N LEU A 202 5.01 9.78 -3.55
CA LEU A 202 6.39 10.22 -3.57
C LEU A 202 7.07 10.06 -2.20
N ALA A 203 6.36 10.33 -1.09
CA ALA A 203 6.88 10.10 0.25
C ALA A 203 7.19 8.62 0.53
N LEU A 204 6.26 7.72 0.20
CA LEU A 204 6.44 6.28 0.39
C LEU A 204 7.54 5.68 -0.49
N LEU A 205 7.82 6.30 -1.64
CA LEU A 205 8.94 5.94 -2.53
C LEU A 205 10.23 6.70 -2.21
N GLN A 206 10.23 7.56 -1.18
CA GLN A 206 11.36 8.41 -0.77
C GLN A 206 11.90 9.30 -1.90
N GLN A 207 10.98 9.89 -2.66
CA GLN A 207 11.27 10.77 -3.79
C GLN A 207 11.01 12.23 -3.41
N ASN A 208 11.98 12.88 -2.77
CA ASN A 208 11.95 14.32 -2.48
C ASN A 208 12.34 15.15 -3.72
N ASN A 209 11.68 14.90 -4.84
CA ASN A 209 11.93 15.59 -6.11
C ASN A 209 11.23 16.96 -6.18
N HIS A 210 11.42 17.69 -7.27
CA HIS A 210 10.83 19.03 -7.44
C HIS A 210 9.30 19.03 -7.35
N LEU A 211 8.63 17.99 -7.83
CA LEU A 211 7.16 17.89 -7.72
C LEU A 211 6.74 17.75 -6.26
N PHE A 212 7.38 16.85 -5.49
CA PHE A 212 7.11 16.70 -4.06
C PHE A 212 7.31 18.03 -3.31
N LYS A 213 8.46 18.68 -3.52
CA LYS A 213 8.76 19.98 -2.89
C LYS A 213 7.73 21.04 -3.27
N LYS A 214 7.37 21.16 -4.55
CA LYS A 214 6.38 22.15 -5.00
C LYS A 214 5.01 21.88 -4.37
N LEU A 215 4.59 20.61 -4.31
CA LEU A 215 3.31 20.25 -3.68
C LEU A 215 3.31 20.53 -2.18
N VAL A 216 4.37 20.18 -1.45
CA VAL A 216 4.46 20.38 0.00
C VAL A 216 4.63 21.85 0.37
N TYR A 217 5.54 22.57 -0.28
CA TYR A 217 5.90 23.93 0.13
C TYR A 217 5.03 25.02 -0.50
N GLN A 218 4.49 24.79 -1.70
CA GLN A 218 3.73 25.84 -2.43
C GLN A 218 2.24 25.52 -2.52
N ARG A 219 1.86 24.25 -2.76
CA ARG A 219 0.44 23.89 -2.94
C ARG A 219 -0.28 23.63 -1.62
N LEU A 220 0.32 22.81 -0.76
CA LEU A 220 -0.32 22.30 0.46
C LEU A 220 -0.80 23.42 1.41
N PRO A 221 -0.04 24.50 1.69
CA PRO A 221 -0.53 25.59 2.55
C PRO A 221 -1.85 26.20 2.07
N GLY A 222 -2.07 26.29 0.75
CA GLY A 222 -3.27 26.87 0.17
C GLY A 222 -4.47 25.91 0.11
N CYS A 223 -4.28 24.60 0.23
CA CYS A 223 -5.37 23.61 0.14
C CYS A 223 -5.57 22.76 1.41
N ILE A 224 -4.73 22.90 2.43
CA ILE A 224 -4.82 22.14 3.68
C ILE A 224 -6.20 22.24 4.37
N TYR A 225 -6.87 23.38 4.22
CA TYR A 225 -8.20 23.63 4.81
C TYR A 225 -9.36 22.93 4.08
N THR A 226 -9.09 22.38 2.89
CA THR A 226 -10.08 21.70 2.04
C THR A 226 -10.01 20.18 2.12
N PHE A 227 -9.06 19.63 2.89
CA PHE A 227 -8.90 18.20 3.09
C PHE A 227 -9.95 17.64 4.05
N GLY A 228 -10.46 16.44 3.70
CA GLY A 228 -11.22 15.60 4.61
C GLY A 228 -10.30 14.86 5.60
N PRO A 229 -10.89 14.15 6.59
CA PRO A 229 -10.13 13.49 7.64
C PRO A 229 -9.09 12.49 7.10
N GLN A 230 -9.48 11.70 6.10
CA GLN A 230 -8.60 10.73 5.45
C GLN A 230 -7.42 11.41 4.74
N GLU A 231 -7.65 12.48 3.98
CA GLU A 231 -6.58 13.20 3.29
C GLU A 231 -5.61 13.86 4.27
N MET A 232 -6.11 14.43 5.37
CA MET A 232 -5.25 15.03 6.40
C MET A 232 -4.31 14.00 7.05
N CYS A 233 -4.84 12.83 7.48
CA CYS A 233 -4.01 11.76 8.04
C CYS A 233 -3.01 11.21 7.01
N ASN A 234 -3.45 11.02 5.77
CA ASN A 234 -2.56 10.57 4.69
C ASN A 234 -1.40 11.54 4.48
N VAL A 235 -1.68 12.85 4.41
CA VAL A 235 -0.62 13.86 4.18
C VAL A 235 0.29 13.99 5.40
N LEU A 236 -0.25 14.04 6.62
CA LEU A 236 0.57 14.07 7.84
C LEU A 236 1.54 12.88 7.88
N PHE A 237 1.02 11.67 7.68
CA PHE A 237 1.84 10.46 7.65
C PHE A 237 2.87 10.50 6.52
N SER A 238 2.51 11.07 5.36
CA SER A 238 3.42 11.21 4.23
C SER A 238 4.54 12.21 4.50
N LEU A 239 4.30 13.30 5.21
CA LEU A 239 5.35 14.23 5.62
C LEU A 239 6.31 13.55 6.61
N VAL A 240 5.77 12.84 7.60
CA VAL A 240 6.57 12.07 8.56
C VAL A 240 7.44 11.02 7.87
N VAL A 241 6.87 10.24 6.95
CA VAL A 241 7.62 9.21 6.22
C VAL A 241 8.61 9.84 5.23
N GLY A 242 8.16 10.80 4.43
CA GLY A 242 8.91 11.40 3.33
C GLY A 242 10.11 12.22 3.79
N LEU A 243 10.01 12.85 4.96
CA LEU A 243 11.04 13.71 5.53
C LEU A 243 11.76 13.07 6.73
N GLN A 244 11.60 11.74 6.93
CA GLN A 244 12.11 11.06 8.13
C GLN A 244 13.63 11.15 8.31
N ASP A 245 14.36 11.43 7.22
CA ASP A 245 15.82 11.55 7.14
C ASP A 245 16.28 13.03 7.06
N GLU A 246 15.35 14.00 7.18
CA GLU A 246 15.62 15.43 7.03
C GLU A 246 15.32 16.21 8.32
N CYS A 247 16.02 17.33 8.52
CA CYS A 247 15.66 18.30 9.54
C CYS A 247 14.43 19.10 9.08
N TYR A 248 13.41 19.21 9.93
CA TYR A 248 12.21 19.93 9.57
C TYR A 248 12.48 21.44 9.52
N THR A 249 12.15 22.03 8.36
CA THR A 249 12.17 23.49 8.21
C THR A 249 10.99 24.11 8.97
N PRO A 250 11.06 25.39 9.36
CA PRO A 250 9.93 26.08 10.00
C PRO A 250 8.63 25.94 9.22
N ALA A 251 8.69 26.04 7.89
CA ALA A 251 7.53 25.86 7.02
C ALA A 251 6.89 24.46 7.14
N VAL A 252 7.70 23.39 7.22
CA VAL A 252 7.18 22.03 7.42
C VAL A 252 6.57 21.89 8.82
N VAL A 253 7.21 22.45 9.85
CA VAL A 253 6.68 22.45 11.22
C VAL A 253 5.31 23.11 11.27
N ASP A 254 5.15 24.27 10.64
CA ASP A 254 3.87 24.99 10.59
C ASP A 254 2.78 24.18 9.88
N ILE A 255 3.11 23.59 8.72
CA ILE A 255 2.19 22.69 8.00
C ILE A 255 1.74 21.52 8.89
N ILE A 256 2.68 20.87 9.58
CA ILE A 256 2.40 19.72 10.46
C ILE A 256 1.52 20.15 11.63
N LYS A 257 1.79 21.30 12.26
CA LYS A 257 0.95 21.83 13.34
C LYS A 257 -0.47 22.11 12.87
N VAL A 258 -0.65 22.74 11.71
CA VAL A 258 -1.99 22.96 11.12
C VAL A 258 -2.70 21.64 10.84
N LEU A 259 -2.01 20.63 10.29
CA LEU A 259 -2.59 19.30 10.07
C LEU A 259 -3.02 18.66 11.40
N LEU A 260 -2.16 18.65 12.41
CA LEU A 260 -2.45 18.07 13.72
C LEU A 260 -3.64 18.74 14.40
N ASP A 261 -3.73 20.06 14.35
CA ASP A 261 -4.85 20.81 14.93
C ASP A 261 -6.18 20.47 14.25
N ARG A 262 -6.18 20.39 12.92
CA ARG A 262 -7.38 20.00 12.17
C ARG A 262 -7.76 18.54 12.41
N ILE A 263 -6.78 17.62 12.41
CA ILE A 263 -7.03 16.20 12.69
C ILE A 263 -7.60 16.04 14.10
N SER A 264 -7.09 16.80 15.08
CA SER A 264 -7.60 16.78 16.46
C SER A 264 -9.07 17.20 16.53
N ALA A 265 -9.45 18.24 15.77
CA ALA A 265 -10.84 18.70 15.69
C ALA A 265 -11.78 17.66 15.04
N HIS A 266 -11.26 16.86 14.09
CA HIS A 266 -12.01 15.82 13.38
C HIS A 266 -11.71 14.40 13.87
N VAL A 267 -11.11 14.25 15.06
CA VAL A 267 -10.61 12.95 15.53
C VAL A 267 -11.73 11.90 15.59
N THR A 268 -12.96 12.34 15.88
CA THR A 268 -14.13 11.45 16.00
C THR A 268 -14.64 10.88 14.68
N GLU A 269 -14.19 11.44 13.55
CA GLU A 269 -14.52 10.99 12.21
C GLU A 269 -13.51 9.96 11.66
N LEU A 270 -12.37 9.78 12.35
CA LEU A 270 -11.31 8.90 11.90
C LEU A 270 -11.69 7.42 12.05
N VAL A 271 -11.33 6.63 11.04
CA VAL A 271 -11.34 5.17 11.12
C VAL A 271 -10.01 4.63 11.65
N GLU A 272 -9.98 3.35 12.02
CA GLU A 272 -8.85 2.71 12.68
C GLU A 272 -7.50 2.89 11.95
N ILE A 273 -7.50 2.80 10.61
CA ILE A 273 -6.29 2.98 9.80
C ILE A 273 -5.74 4.41 9.95
N GLU A 274 -6.61 5.41 10.00
CA GLU A 274 -6.22 6.82 10.14
C GLU A 274 -5.76 7.14 11.56
N VAL A 275 -6.42 6.56 12.57
CA VAL A 275 -5.97 6.66 13.97
C VAL A 275 -4.59 6.02 14.15
N ASN A 276 -4.32 4.88 13.49
CA ASN A 276 -3.00 4.25 13.53
C ASN A 276 -1.92 5.12 12.85
N GLN A 277 -2.23 5.69 11.68
CA GLN A 277 -1.31 6.63 11.00
C GLN A 277 -1.01 7.86 11.88
N LEU A 278 -2.03 8.42 12.53
CA LEU A 278 -1.89 9.53 13.47
C LEU A 278 -1.02 9.12 14.69
N CYS A 279 -1.28 7.95 15.27
CA CYS A 279 -0.50 7.40 16.37
C CYS A 279 0.99 7.29 16.01
N ILE A 280 1.30 6.64 14.89
CA ILE A 280 2.68 6.50 14.38
C ILE A 280 3.32 7.87 14.16
N SER A 281 2.58 8.80 13.55
CA SER A 281 3.06 10.16 13.28
C SER A 281 3.39 10.89 14.58
N LEU A 282 2.51 10.86 15.59
CA LEU A 282 2.73 11.50 16.89
C LEU A 282 3.91 10.90 17.64
N PHE A 283 4.08 9.57 17.61
CA PHE A 283 5.24 8.91 18.22
C PHE A 283 6.55 9.39 17.61
N TYR A 284 6.61 9.57 16.28
CA TYR A 284 7.79 10.13 15.63
C TYR A 284 7.98 11.62 15.97
N LEU A 285 6.92 12.41 15.80
CA LEU A 285 6.96 13.87 15.96
C LEU A 285 7.30 14.30 17.38
N LYS A 286 6.97 13.49 18.40
CA LYS A 286 7.37 13.73 19.79
C LYS A 286 8.88 13.94 19.96
N TYR A 287 9.70 13.29 19.13
CA TYR A 287 11.16 13.37 19.20
C TYR A 287 11.75 14.37 18.21
N VAL A 288 11.04 14.66 17.11
CA VAL A 288 11.52 15.54 16.05
C VAL A 288 11.09 16.99 16.25
N LEU A 289 9.91 17.23 16.81
CA LEU A 289 9.44 18.57 17.13
C LEU A 289 9.91 18.96 18.53
N VAL A 290 10.75 20.00 18.60
CA VAL A 290 11.25 20.54 19.86
C VAL A 290 10.92 22.04 19.93
N PRO A 291 10.02 22.47 20.84
CA PRO A 291 9.24 21.65 21.78
C PRO A 291 8.09 20.88 21.11
N PHE A 292 7.70 19.76 21.72
CA PHE A 292 6.47 19.04 21.35
C PHE A 292 5.30 19.58 22.19
N ASP A 293 4.34 20.22 21.55
CA ASP A 293 3.26 20.93 22.24
C ASP A 293 2.41 19.98 23.12
N ALA A 294 2.08 20.40 24.35
CA ALA A 294 1.36 19.57 25.33
C ALA A 294 0.00 19.04 24.82
N LYS A 295 -0.69 19.80 23.96
CA LYS A 295 -1.94 19.36 23.32
C LYS A 295 -1.75 18.11 22.44
N TYR A 296 -0.62 17.98 21.75
CA TYR A 296 -0.32 16.82 20.92
C TYR A 296 0.14 15.62 21.77
N GLN A 297 0.79 15.88 22.90
CA GLN A 297 1.08 14.83 23.90
C GLN A 297 -0.23 14.26 24.48
N GLN A 298 -1.19 15.12 24.84
CA GLN A 298 -2.50 14.67 25.30
C GLN A 298 -3.23 13.84 24.24
N LEU A 299 -3.20 14.27 22.97
CA LEU A 299 -3.79 13.52 21.86
C LEU A 299 -3.15 12.13 21.70
N LEU A 300 -1.82 12.04 21.80
CA LEU A 300 -1.09 10.77 21.74
C LEU A 300 -1.49 9.84 22.89
N ASP A 301 -1.61 10.38 24.11
CA ASP A 301 -2.04 9.62 25.29
C ASP A 301 -3.48 9.10 25.14
N ASP A 302 -4.38 9.91 24.60
CA ASP A 302 -5.77 9.54 24.32
C ASP A 302 -5.87 8.37 23.34
N ILE A 303 -5.11 8.44 22.23
CA ILE A 303 -5.08 7.39 21.20
C ILE A 303 -4.46 6.11 21.77
N THR A 304 -3.38 6.22 22.54
CA THR A 304 -2.67 5.06 23.11
C THR A 304 -3.59 4.30 24.08
N ARG A 305 -4.44 5.02 24.83
CA ARG A 305 -5.46 4.43 25.73
C ARG A 305 -6.56 3.66 24.99
N LEU A 306 -6.75 3.85 23.69
CA LEU A 306 -7.67 3.03 22.90
C LEU A 306 -7.21 1.59 22.79
N ASN A 307 -5.90 1.34 22.92
CA ASN A 307 -5.29 0.02 22.80
C ASN A 307 -5.71 -0.71 21.51
N LEU A 308 -5.65 -0.02 20.36
CA LEU A 308 -5.98 -0.60 19.06
C LEU A 308 -5.16 -1.88 18.84
N GLN A 309 -5.82 -2.98 18.50
CA GLN A 309 -5.17 -4.27 18.28
C GLN A 309 -5.17 -4.58 16.79
N PHE A 310 -3.97 -4.60 16.21
CA PHE A 310 -3.76 -5.15 14.88
C PHE A 310 -3.29 -6.59 15.03
N THR A 311 -4.04 -7.53 14.47
CA THR A 311 -3.67 -8.94 14.47
C THR A 311 -2.35 -9.10 13.70
N PRO A 312 -1.24 -9.50 14.33
CA PRO A 312 0.00 -9.72 13.62
C PRO A 312 -0.17 -10.92 12.67
N SER A 313 0.33 -10.78 11.43
CA SER A 313 0.46 -11.92 10.54
C SER A 313 1.79 -12.61 10.84
N THR A 314 1.78 -13.64 11.70
CA THR A 314 3.01 -14.35 12.06
C THR A 314 3.55 -15.14 10.86
N SER A 315 4.81 -14.89 10.50
CA SER A 315 5.44 -15.60 9.38
C SER A 315 6.01 -16.95 9.82
N LYS A 316 6.10 -17.93 8.91
CA LYS A 316 6.82 -19.20 9.18
C LYS A 316 8.29 -18.96 9.57
N MET A 317 8.87 -17.82 9.18
CA MET A 317 10.25 -17.46 9.53
C MET A 317 10.37 -17.03 11.00
N GLN A 318 9.36 -16.32 11.52
CA GLN A 318 9.28 -15.91 12.93
C GLN A 318 9.33 -17.13 13.87
N TYR A 319 8.48 -18.14 13.65
CA TYR A 319 8.48 -19.35 14.48
C TYR A 319 9.83 -20.09 14.53
N LYS A 320 10.61 -20.04 13.45
CA LYS A 320 11.94 -20.65 13.41
C LYS A 320 12.96 -19.86 14.23
N LEU A 321 12.78 -18.55 14.36
CA LEU A 321 13.68 -17.68 15.11
C LEU A 321 13.58 -17.94 16.62
N GLY A 322 12.37 -18.06 17.18
CA GLY A 322 12.18 -18.34 18.61
C GLY A 322 12.97 -19.57 19.08
N LYS A 323 12.90 -20.66 18.32
CA LYS A 323 13.69 -21.87 18.60
C LYS A 323 15.19 -21.60 18.65
N LEU A 324 15.73 -20.75 17.79
CA LEU A 324 17.16 -20.43 17.79
C LEU A 324 17.55 -19.58 19.00
N LEU A 325 16.69 -18.65 19.41
CA LEU A 325 16.89 -17.87 20.64
C LEU A 325 16.90 -18.78 21.88
N ASP A 326 16.05 -19.82 21.92
CA ASP A 326 16.08 -20.84 22.98
C ASP A 326 17.43 -21.57 23.01
N HIS A 327 18.00 -21.90 21.85
CA HIS A 327 19.30 -22.58 21.76
C HIS A 327 20.46 -21.68 22.22
N LEU A 328 20.37 -20.36 21.95
CA LEU A 328 21.32 -19.37 22.46
C LEU A 328 21.14 -19.09 23.96
N ARG A 329 20.12 -19.69 24.61
CA ARG A 329 19.77 -19.48 26.02
C ARG A 329 19.53 -18.01 26.37
N VAL A 330 19.06 -17.22 25.40
CA VAL A 330 18.74 -15.81 25.61
C VAL A 330 17.28 -15.70 26.02
N LYS A 331 17.00 -14.97 27.10
CA LYS A 331 15.62 -14.71 27.52
C LYS A 331 14.96 -13.68 26.60
N TYR A 332 13.87 -14.08 25.96
CA TYR A 332 13.09 -13.20 25.07
C TYR A 332 11.60 -13.19 25.44
N THR A 333 10.87 -12.23 24.89
CA THR A 333 9.40 -12.17 24.92
C THR A 333 8.88 -11.99 23.50
N PRO A 334 8.03 -12.89 22.98
CA PRO A 334 7.42 -12.72 21.66
C PRO A 334 6.37 -11.61 21.67
N GLU A 335 6.04 -11.08 20.48
CA GLU A 335 4.87 -10.23 20.23
C GLU A 335 4.67 -9.14 21.30
N THR A 336 5.73 -8.36 21.53
CA THR A 336 5.72 -7.30 22.54
C THR A 336 5.53 -5.95 21.87
N ARG A 337 4.62 -5.14 22.42
CA ARG A 337 4.39 -3.79 21.92
C ARG A 337 5.50 -2.83 22.39
N ILE A 338 6.10 -2.12 21.45
CA ILE A 338 7.00 -0.99 21.69
C ILE A 338 6.44 0.22 20.94
N GLY A 339 5.95 1.21 21.69
CA GLY A 339 5.26 2.37 21.14
C GLY A 339 4.03 1.95 20.31
N PRO A 340 3.93 2.38 19.03
CA PRO A 340 2.81 2.02 18.17
C PRO A 340 2.96 0.66 17.49
N TYR A 341 4.09 -0.04 17.67
CA TYR A 341 4.40 -1.26 16.91
C TYR A 341 4.37 -2.51 17.78
N MET A 342 3.93 -3.61 17.18
CA MET A 342 4.19 -4.96 17.68
C MET A 342 5.52 -5.43 17.11
N MET A 343 6.44 -5.85 17.99
CA MET A 343 7.73 -6.43 17.61
C MET A 343 7.66 -7.95 17.72
N ASP A 344 8.28 -8.66 16.78
CA ASP A 344 8.22 -10.12 16.72
C ASP A 344 8.78 -10.76 17.99
N TYR A 345 9.93 -10.27 18.44
CA TYR A 345 10.56 -10.63 19.71
C TYR A 345 11.24 -9.42 20.33
N VAL A 346 11.38 -9.44 21.65
CA VAL A 346 12.21 -8.47 22.38
C VAL A 346 13.12 -9.21 23.37
N LEU A 347 14.28 -8.64 23.64
CA LEU A 347 15.22 -9.01 24.69
C LEU A 347 15.18 -7.89 25.75
N PRO A 348 14.24 -7.92 26.72
CA PRO A 348 13.95 -6.75 27.55
C PRO A 348 15.15 -6.26 28.37
N GLN A 349 15.98 -7.19 28.86
CA GLN A 349 17.17 -6.87 29.65
C GLN A 349 18.23 -6.10 28.85
N LEU A 350 18.27 -6.33 27.53
CA LEU A 350 19.23 -5.70 26.63
C LEU A 350 18.64 -4.50 25.88
N LYS A 351 17.34 -4.23 26.05
CA LYS A 351 16.55 -3.31 25.21
C LYS A 351 16.77 -3.54 23.71
N ILE A 352 16.83 -4.80 23.28
CA ILE A 352 16.90 -5.16 21.86
C ILE A 352 15.52 -5.62 21.40
N ALA A 353 15.01 -5.01 20.33
CA ALA A 353 13.82 -5.44 19.62
C ALA A 353 14.25 -6.17 18.34
N ILE A 354 13.74 -7.38 18.13
CA ILE A 354 14.07 -8.21 16.97
C ILE A 354 12.88 -8.21 16.00
N GLU A 355 13.15 -7.91 14.73
CA GLU A 355 12.16 -7.89 13.65
C GLU A 355 12.55 -8.87 12.54
N VAL A 356 11.61 -9.70 12.10
CA VAL A 356 11.77 -10.67 11.02
C VAL A 356 11.21 -10.09 9.73
N ASN A 357 12.09 -9.59 8.86
CA ASN A 357 11.69 -8.88 7.65
C ASN A 357 11.47 -9.83 6.48
N GLY A 358 10.21 -10.06 6.12
CA GLY A 358 9.82 -10.66 4.84
C GLY A 358 10.00 -9.71 3.66
N TYR A 359 9.71 -10.17 2.44
CA TYR A 359 9.84 -9.38 1.22
C TYR A 359 9.08 -8.05 1.22
N THR A 360 7.94 -7.97 1.93
CA THR A 360 7.09 -6.78 2.01
C THR A 360 7.70 -5.61 2.79
N HIS A 361 8.82 -5.83 3.48
CA HIS A 361 9.55 -4.80 4.22
C HIS A 361 10.57 -4.05 3.35
N PHE A 362 10.80 -4.51 2.13
CA PHE A 362 11.80 -3.99 1.21
C PHE A 362 11.11 -3.43 -0.04
N TYR A 363 11.76 -2.45 -0.68
CA TYR A 363 11.33 -2.06 -2.02
C TYR A 363 11.47 -3.23 -3.00
N HIS A 364 10.60 -3.28 -4.01
CA HIS A 364 10.62 -4.32 -5.02
C HIS A 364 11.99 -4.40 -5.70
N GLN A 365 12.51 -5.63 -5.84
CA GLN A 365 13.85 -5.91 -6.36
C GLN A 365 15.02 -5.22 -5.63
N SER A 366 14.80 -4.71 -4.42
CA SER A 366 15.84 -4.11 -3.59
C SER A 366 16.05 -4.89 -2.29
N ARG A 367 17.21 -4.67 -1.67
CA ARG A 367 17.49 -5.03 -0.27
C ARG A 367 17.32 -3.84 0.67
N ASP A 368 16.96 -2.67 0.13
CA ASP A 368 16.68 -1.48 0.90
C ASP A 368 15.30 -1.60 1.55
N PHE A 369 15.24 -1.29 2.85
CA PHE A 369 13.98 -1.18 3.54
C PHE A 369 13.10 -0.10 2.92
N ASN A 370 11.82 -0.43 2.76
CA ASN A 370 10.85 0.58 2.38
C ASN A 370 10.72 1.66 3.48
N ALA A 371 10.17 2.81 3.11
CA ALA A 371 10.12 3.97 3.98
C ALA A 371 9.39 3.72 5.32
N ILE A 372 8.40 2.82 5.33
CA ILE A 372 7.61 2.52 6.54
C ILE A 372 8.42 1.65 7.50
N THR A 373 9.15 0.65 7.01
CA THR A 373 10.03 -0.19 7.84
C THR A 373 11.12 0.67 8.49
N ARG A 374 11.73 1.61 7.73
CA ARG A 374 12.72 2.53 8.30
C ARG A 374 12.12 3.43 9.38
N LEU A 375 10.93 3.98 9.14
CA LEU A 375 10.24 4.82 10.12
C LEU A 375 9.94 4.02 11.40
N LYS A 376 9.51 2.76 11.27
CA LYS A 376 9.30 1.85 12.39
C LYS A 376 10.56 1.72 13.24
N TYR A 377 11.70 1.48 12.61
CA TYR A 377 12.97 1.31 13.33
C TYR A 377 13.38 2.59 14.05
N LYS A 378 13.29 3.74 13.36
CA LYS A 378 13.58 5.05 13.97
C LYS A 378 12.74 5.32 15.21
N ILE A 379 11.43 5.04 15.15
CA ILE A 379 10.55 5.24 16.31
C ILE A 379 10.94 4.30 17.46
N VAL A 380 11.24 3.03 17.17
CA VAL A 380 11.69 2.07 18.20
C VAL A 380 13.01 2.52 18.83
N GLU A 381 13.94 3.04 18.02
CA GLU A 381 15.21 3.61 18.47
C GLU A 381 15.02 4.86 19.32
N PHE A 382 14.13 5.78 18.93
CA PHE A 382 13.76 6.94 19.75
C PHE A 382 13.17 6.54 21.11
N LEU A 383 12.49 5.39 21.18
CA LEU A 383 11.98 4.82 22.44
C LEU A 383 13.09 4.14 23.27
N GLY A 384 14.35 4.22 22.85
CA GLY A 384 15.52 3.71 23.57
C GLY A 384 15.79 2.23 23.38
N TRP A 385 15.27 1.63 22.31
CA TRP A 385 15.50 0.23 21.94
C TRP A 385 16.46 0.12 20.76
N LYS A 386 17.32 -0.89 20.76
CA LYS A 386 18.14 -1.24 19.60
C LYS A 386 17.36 -2.20 18.71
N VAL A 387 17.42 -2.04 17.39
CA VAL A 387 16.71 -2.93 16.46
C VAL A 387 17.67 -3.95 15.86
N LEU A 388 17.37 -5.24 16.03
CA LEU A 388 18.02 -6.34 15.33
C LEU A 388 17.11 -6.79 14.19
N SER A 389 17.51 -6.49 12.96
CA SER A 389 16.78 -6.94 11.77
C SER A 389 17.24 -8.33 11.31
N VAL A 390 16.31 -9.28 11.24
CA VAL A 390 16.52 -10.61 10.66
C VAL A 390 15.91 -10.63 9.27
N ASN A 391 16.73 -10.33 8.27
CA ASN A 391 16.26 -10.09 6.91
C ASN A 391 16.13 -11.39 6.11
N TYR A 392 15.03 -11.52 5.36
CA TYR A 392 14.76 -12.69 4.53
C TYR A 392 15.93 -13.03 3.59
N PHE A 393 16.53 -12.03 2.93
CA PHE A 393 17.62 -12.24 1.97
C PHE A 393 18.88 -12.82 2.60
N ASP A 394 19.17 -12.45 3.85
CA ASP A 394 20.33 -12.93 4.59
C ASP A 394 20.06 -14.28 5.27
N TRP A 395 18.78 -14.56 5.57
CA TRP A 395 18.37 -15.71 6.36
C TRP A 395 18.06 -16.97 5.53
N LYS A 396 17.45 -16.81 4.35
CA LYS A 396 16.82 -17.92 3.61
C LYS A 396 17.77 -19.08 3.27
N ASN A 397 19.03 -18.77 2.94
CA ASN A 397 20.02 -19.73 2.45
C ASN A 397 21.03 -20.18 3.51
N ARG A 398 20.87 -19.78 4.78
CA ARG A 398 21.81 -20.19 5.85
C ARG A 398 21.40 -21.52 6.49
N CYS A 399 22.38 -22.38 6.77
CA CYS A 399 22.20 -23.55 7.61
C CYS A 399 21.92 -23.14 9.07
N LYS A 400 21.54 -24.10 9.94
CA LYS A 400 21.20 -23.81 11.34
C LYS A 400 22.36 -23.16 12.10
N GLN A 401 23.58 -23.67 11.92
CA GLN A 401 24.77 -23.19 12.61
C GLN A 401 25.07 -21.72 12.26
N ASN A 402 25.16 -21.40 10.96
CA ASN A 402 25.40 -20.04 10.50
C ASN A 402 24.30 -19.05 10.90
N LYS A 403 23.07 -19.52 11.18
CA LYS A 403 22.00 -18.68 11.72
C LYS A 403 22.21 -18.37 13.20
N LEU A 404 22.66 -19.36 13.98
CA LEU A 404 22.99 -19.15 15.40
C LEU A 404 24.17 -18.19 15.56
N GLU A 405 25.22 -18.37 14.76
CA GLU A 405 26.37 -17.47 14.73
C GLU A 405 25.95 -16.04 14.35
N TYR A 406 25.20 -15.89 13.25
CA TYR A 406 24.66 -14.58 12.84
C TYR A 406 23.89 -13.88 13.97
N LEU A 407 22.99 -14.58 14.65
CA LEU A 407 22.21 -14.01 15.75
C LEU A 407 23.10 -13.65 16.94
N SER A 408 24.00 -14.55 17.33
CA SER A 408 24.94 -14.34 18.43
C SER A 408 25.81 -13.09 18.17
N ASP A 409 26.42 -13.02 16.99
CA ASP A 409 27.28 -11.90 16.60
C ASP A 409 26.49 -10.59 16.53
N SER A 410 25.27 -10.62 15.98
CA SER A 410 24.41 -9.44 15.89
C SER A 410 23.98 -8.92 17.26
N ILE A 411 23.62 -9.83 18.19
CA ILE A 411 23.26 -9.47 19.56
C ILE A 411 24.49 -8.89 20.27
N ASN A 412 25.65 -9.52 20.16
CA ASN A 412 26.89 -9.05 20.77
C ASN A 412 27.32 -7.68 20.23
N ALA A 413 27.23 -7.45 18.93
CA ALA A 413 27.52 -6.16 18.31
C ALA A 413 26.61 -5.05 18.87
N LEU A 414 25.30 -5.33 18.99
CA LEU A 414 24.35 -4.39 19.58
C LEU A 414 24.54 -4.19 21.09
N MET A 415 25.14 -5.13 21.82
CA MET A 415 25.50 -4.91 23.22
C MET A 415 26.72 -3.99 23.37
N ALA A 416 27.62 -3.99 22.39
CA ALA A 416 28.86 -3.20 22.43
C ALA A 416 28.71 -1.74 21.96
N SER A 417 27.73 -1.44 21.10
CA SER A 417 27.33 -0.08 20.71
C SER A 417 26.48 0.59 21.78
#